data_AF-A0A1Y4H3Q5-F1
#
_entry.id   AF-A0A1Y4H3Q5-F1
#
_cell.length_a   1.000
_cell.length_b   1.000
_cell.length_c   1.000
_cell.angle_alpha   90.00
_cell.angle_beta   90.00
_cell.angle_gamma   90.00
#
_symmetry.space_group_name_H-M   'P 1'
#
loop_
_entity.id
_entity.type
_entity.pdbx_description
1 polymer ?
#
loop_
_entity_poly.entity_id
_entity_poly.type
_entity_poly.pdbx_seq_one_letter_code
_entity_poly.pdbx_strand_id
1 'polypeptide(L)'
;MSKKKVWRAKNVTAVLEMRSRKEILRAKGVDPGGDIQTFHTQNVLRRILKYMPYESGMTIKVTIAQTNVRRPLIITNTPSARFLYHGKLMVSDVTGSPWARKGETKHVVNTPLVYTHTKNPKAGPYWDRALSAAEGPAMAADVQRYIRRKEK
;
A
#
# COMPACT_ATOMS: atom_id res chain seq x y z
N MET A 1 23.11 -18.57 3.25
CA MET A 1 23.76 -19.70 3.93
C MET A 1 23.62 -19.50 5.43
N SER A 2 23.16 -20.52 6.15
CA SER A 2 23.23 -20.57 7.62
C SER A 2 24.70 -20.60 8.06
N LYS A 3 25.05 -19.89 9.13
CA LYS A 3 26.41 -19.87 9.69
C LYS A 3 26.43 -20.69 10.97
N LYS A 4 27.36 -21.64 11.07
CA LYS A 4 27.59 -22.45 12.27
C LYS A 4 28.89 -22.03 12.93
N LYS A 5 28.84 -21.62 14.19
CA LYS A 5 30.02 -21.29 15.00
C LYS A 5 30.06 -22.21 16.22
N VAL A 6 31.19 -22.87 16.42
CA VAL A 6 31.40 -23.80 17.54
C VAL A 6 32.44 -23.20 18.48
N TRP A 7 32.13 -23.20 19.76
CA TRP A 7 33.04 -22.83 20.84
C TRP A 7 33.27 -24.05 21.73
N ARG A 8 34.52 -24.28 22.13
CA ARG A 8 34.89 -25.37 23.03
C ARG A 8 35.58 -24.78 24.26
N ALA A 9 35.07 -25.12 25.44
CA ALA A 9 35.69 -24.87 26.74
C ALA A 9 35.95 -26.23 27.42
N LYS A 10 36.80 -26.25 28.47
CA LYS A 10 37.38 -27.46 29.08
C LYS A 10 36.40 -28.63 29.24
N ASN A 11 35.14 -28.37 29.60
CA ASN A 11 34.09 -29.39 29.75
C ASN A 11 32.77 -29.06 29.02
N VAL A 12 32.74 -28.07 28.11
CA VAL A 12 31.49 -27.63 27.45
C VAL A 12 31.77 -27.29 25.98
N THR A 13 30.94 -27.83 25.08
CA THR A 13 30.88 -27.38 23.69
C THR A 13 29.59 -26.58 23.46
N ALA A 14 29.72 -25.34 23.01
CA ALA A 14 28.59 -24.49 22.62
C ALA A 14 28.54 -24.37 21.09
N VAL A 15 27.35 -24.55 20.51
CA VAL A 15 27.13 -24.44 19.06
C VAL A 15 26.08 -23.37 18.80
N LEU A 16 26.45 -22.36 18.02
CA LEU A 16 25.52 -21.36 17.49
C LEU A 16 25.22 -21.68 16.03
N GLU A 17 23.98 -22.03 15.73
CA GLU A 17 23.47 -22.15 14.37
C GLU A 17 22.61 -20.93 14.02
N MET A 18 23.17 -20.04 13.23
CA MET A 18 22.51 -18.82 12.79
C MET A 18 21.87 -19.02 11.42
N ARG A 19 20.54 -19.08 11.37
CA ARG A 19 19.78 -19.08 10.11
C ARG A 19 20.12 -17.84 9.27
N SER A 20 20.05 -17.96 7.95
CA SER A 20 20.27 -16.80 7.07
C SER A 20 19.14 -15.78 7.21
N ARG A 21 19.42 -14.50 6.89
CA ARG A 21 18.41 -13.44 6.91
C ARG A 21 17.15 -13.81 6.13
N LYS A 22 17.29 -14.39 4.94
CA LYS A 22 16.17 -14.82 4.10
C LYS A 22 15.31 -15.89 4.79
N GLU A 23 15.92 -16.86 5.44
CA GLU A 23 15.22 -17.90 6.20
C GLU A 23 14.53 -17.34 7.43
N ILE A 24 15.15 -16.39 8.14
CA ILE A 24 14.55 -15.71 9.29
C ILE A 24 13.33 -14.90 8.85
N LEU A 25 13.47 -14.09 7.79
CA LEU A 25 12.38 -13.26 7.26
C LEU A 25 11.20 -14.11 6.80
N ARG A 26 11.48 -15.21 6.06
CA ARG A 26 10.47 -16.17 5.61
C ARG A 26 9.79 -16.88 6.78
N ALA A 27 10.56 -17.34 7.76
CA ALA A 27 10.00 -17.98 8.95
C ALA A 27 9.13 -17.02 9.77
N LYS A 28 9.48 -15.73 9.78
CA LYS A 28 8.71 -14.68 10.43
C LYS A 28 7.56 -14.14 9.55
N GLY A 29 7.48 -14.50 8.26
CA GLY A 29 6.43 -14.05 7.34
C GLY A 29 6.52 -12.57 6.95
N VAL A 30 7.70 -11.96 7.12
CA VAL A 30 7.99 -10.54 6.81
C VAL A 30 8.70 -10.38 5.46
N ASP A 31 8.90 -11.46 4.73
CA ASP A 31 9.38 -11.44 3.35
C ASP A 31 8.29 -10.95 2.37
N PRO A 32 8.65 -10.50 1.16
CA PRO A 32 7.67 -10.16 0.13
C PRO A 32 6.75 -11.33 -0.16
N GLY A 33 5.43 -11.14 -0.07
CA GLY A 33 4.43 -12.19 -0.21
C GLY A 33 4.14 -12.99 1.07
N GLY A 34 4.88 -12.73 2.16
CA GLY A 34 4.66 -13.34 3.45
C GLY A 34 3.35 -12.90 4.11
N ASP A 35 2.93 -13.65 5.14
CA ASP A 35 1.61 -13.44 5.76
C ASP A 35 1.47 -12.07 6.45
N ILE A 36 2.53 -11.56 7.09
CA ILE A 36 2.49 -10.23 7.72
C ILE A 36 2.39 -9.15 6.66
N GLN A 37 3.17 -9.27 5.58
CA GLN A 37 3.09 -8.33 4.46
C GLN A 37 1.69 -8.35 3.85
N THR A 38 1.15 -9.54 3.57
CA THR A 38 -0.19 -9.71 2.98
C THR A 38 -1.27 -9.12 3.88
N PHE A 39 -1.20 -9.39 5.19
CA PHE A 39 -2.09 -8.79 6.18
C PHE A 39 -2.02 -7.26 6.16
N HIS A 40 -0.81 -6.69 6.14
CA HIS A 40 -0.65 -5.24 6.13
C HIS A 40 -1.19 -4.61 4.85
N THR A 41 -0.86 -5.15 3.67
CA THR A 41 -1.40 -4.64 2.40
C THR A 41 -2.92 -4.73 2.36
N GLN A 42 -3.51 -5.82 2.84
CA GLN A 42 -4.97 -5.94 2.95
C GLN A 42 -5.57 -4.89 3.89
N ASN A 43 -4.88 -4.57 5.00
CA ASN A 43 -5.31 -3.53 5.93
C ASN A 43 -5.28 -2.14 5.27
N VAL A 44 -4.18 -1.82 4.57
CA VAL A 44 -4.04 -0.58 3.80
C VAL A 44 -5.14 -0.50 2.73
N LEU A 45 -5.32 -1.55 1.93
CA LEU A 45 -6.35 -1.61 0.89
C LEU A 45 -7.74 -1.34 1.45
N ARG A 46 -8.08 -1.90 2.63
CA ARG A 46 -9.41 -1.73 3.21
C ARG A 46 -9.65 -0.31 3.75
N ARG A 47 -8.58 0.39 4.16
CA ARG A 47 -8.66 1.75 4.74
C ARG A 47 -8.55 2.84 3.69
N ILE A 48 -7.69 2.67 2.68
CA ILE A 48 -7.43 3.69 1.66
C ILE A 48 -8.67 4.06 0.85
N LEU A 49 -9.62 3.12 0.67
CA LEU A 49 -10.85 3.37 -0.10
C LEU A 49 -11.69 4.51 0.48
N LYS A 50 -11.59 4.81 1.78
CA LYS A 50 -12.30 5.92 2.45
C LYS A 50 -11.75 7.29 2.06
N TYR A 51 -10.51 7.34 1.61
CA TYR A 51 -9.80 8.55 1.18
C TYR A 51 -9.89 8.78 -0.33
N MET A 52 -10.40 7.79 -1.07
CA MET A 52 -10.63 7.86 -2.50
C MET A 52 -11.99 8.50 -2.83
N PRO A 53 -12.14 9.20 -3.96
CA PRO A 53 -13.44 9.67 -4.44
C PRO A 53 -14.39 8.51 -4.77
N TYR A 54 -15.68 8.71 -4.49
CA TYR A 54 -16.72 7.69 -4.71
C TYR A 54 -17.68 7.98 -5.87
N GLU A 55 -17.58 9.08 -6.64
CA GLU A 55 -18.63 9.51 -7.60
C GLU A 55 -19.44 8.38 -8.28
N SER A 56 -18.78 7.50 -9.02
CA SER A 56 -19.39 6.27 -9.59
C SER A 56 -18.95 4.98 -8.88
N GLY A 57 -18.04 5.08 -7.91
CA GLY A 57 -17.37 3.95 -7.26
C GLY A 57 -16.41 3.17 -8.17
N MET A 58 -16.27 3.52 -9.46
CA MET A 58 -15.45 2.76 -10.42
C MET A 58 -13.98 2.71 -10.02
N THR A 59 -13.39 3.86 -9.62
CA THR A 59 -11.97 3.93 -9.21
C THR A 59 -11.69 3.01 -8.03
N ILE A 60 -12.61 2.92 -7.06
CA ILE A 60 -12.51 2.02 -5.91
C ILE A 60 -12.63 0.56 -6.34
N LYS A 61 -13.61 0.21 -7.16
CA LYS A 61 -13.80 -1.15 -7.67
C LYS A 61 -12.56 -1.64 -8.45
N VAL A 62 -12.01 -0.79 -9.31
CA VAL A 62 -10.79 -1.09 -10.07
C VAL A 62 -9.60 -1.26 -9.12
N THR A 63 -9.48 -0.43 -8.08
CA THR A 63 -8.38 -0.55 -7.11
C THR A 63 -8.42 -1.87 -6.36
N ILE A 64 -9.61 -2.31 -5.94
CA ILE A 64 -9.80 -3.61 -5.30
C ILE A 64 -9.43 -4.74 -6.27
N ALA A 65 -9.90 -4.68 -7.51
CA ALA A 65 -9.68 -5.73 -8.51
C ALA A 65 -8.21 -5.85 -8.95
N GLN A 66 -7.49 -4.72 -9.06
CA GLN A 66 -6.11 -4.70 -9.54
C GLN A 66 -5.08 -4.95 -8.42
N THR A 67 -5.45 -4.74 -7.16
CA THR A 67 -4.51 -4.89 -6.04
C THR A 67 -4.33 -6.36 -5.68
N ASN A 68 -3.16 -6.92 -5.99
CA ASN A 68 -2.73 -8.20 -5.44
C ASN A 68 -2.05 -7.97 -4.07
N VAL A 69 -2.74 -8.38 -3.00
CA VAL A 69 -2.26 -8.18 -1.61
C VAL A 69 -0.99 -8.93 -1.25
N ARG A 70 -0.58 -9.94 -2.02
CA ARG A 70 0.74 -10.59 -1.88
C ARG A 70 1.90 -9.75 -2.42
N ARG A 71 1.61 -8.58 -2.97
CA ARG A 71 2.60 -7.56 -3.32
C ARG A 71 2.43 -6.37 -2.39
N PRO A 72 3.50 -5.67 -2.01
CA PRO A 72 3.43 -4.51 -1.12
C PRO A 72 3.00 -3.24 -1.87
N LEU A 73 1.95 -3.33 -2.71
CA LEU A 73 1.49 -2.25 -3.58
C LEU A 73 -0.04 -2.17 -3.58
N ILE A 74 -0.57 -0.94 -3.55
CA ILE A 74 -1.96 -0.63 -3.89
C ILE A 74 -1.97 -0.11 -5.32
N ILE A 75 -2.78 -0.71 -6.19
CA ILE A 75 -2.78 -0.38 -7.61
C ILE A 75 -4.12 0.26 -7.98
N THR A 76 -4.05 1.47 -8.53
CA THR A 76 -5.21 2.17 -9.10
C THR A 76 -4.86 2.64 -10.51
N ASN A 77 -5.14 1.81 -11.51
CA ASN A 77 -4.90 2.13 -12.91
C ASN A 77 -6.23 2.40 -13.62
N THR A 78 -6.69 3.65 -13.53
CA THR A 78 -7.80 4.19 -14.32
C THR A 78 -7.34 5.45 -15.06
N PRO A 79 -7.98 5.82 -16.19
CA PRO A 79 -7.67 7.06 -16.90
C PRO A 79 -7.74 8.31 -16.01
N SER A 80 -8.59 8.27 -14.97
CA SER A 80 -8.78 9.36 -14.03
C SER A 80 -7.91 9.33 -12.78
N ALA A 81 -7.26 8.19 -12.48
CA ALA A 81 -6.54 7.98 -11.24
C ALA A 81 -5.51 9.08 -10.96
N ARG A 82 -4.74 9.48 -11.97
CA ARG A 82 -3.67 10.46 -11.83
C ARG A 82 -4.19 11.83 -11.37
N PHE A 83 -5.24 12.35 -12.01
CA PHE A 83 -5.77 13.66 -11.62
C PHE A 83 -6.52 13.61 -10.29
N LEU A 84 -7.26 12.53 -10.03
CA LEU A 84 -7.94 12.32 -8.75
C LEU A 84 -6.96 12.14 -7.58
N TYR A 85 -5.80 11.54 -7.84
CA TYR A 85 -4.73 11.41 -6.86
C TYR A 85 -4.05 12.75 -6.58
N HIS A 86 -3.73 13.54 -7.61
CA HIS A 86 -3.09 14.84 -7.41
C HIS A 86 -4.04 15.95 -6.95
N GLY A 87 -5.36 15.78 -7.12
CA GLY A 87 -6.36 16.81 -6.82
C GLY A 87 -6.25 18.04 -7.69
N LYS A 88 -5.70 17.87 -8.89
CA LYS A 88 -5.52 18.94 -9.86
C LYS A 88 -6.16 18.54 -11.17
N LEU A 89 -6.85 19.48 -11.79
CA LEU A 89 -7.40 19.29 -13.13
C LEU A 89 -6.28 18.93 -14.10
N MET A 90 -6.55 17.95 -14.97
CA MET A 90 -5.65 17.59 -16.05
C MET A 90 -6.40 17.68 -17.37
N VAL A 91 -5.84 18.44 -18.30
CA VAL A 91 -6.44 18.73 -19.59
C VAL A 91 -5.56 18.23 -20.72
N SER A 92 -6.18 17.93 -21.86
CA SER A 92 -5.49 17.55 -23.10
C SER A 92 -4.54 18.66 -23.55
N ASP A 93 -3.34 18.29 -23.98
CA ASP A 93 -2.37 19.21 -24.57
C ASP A 93 -2.85 19.78 -25.92
N VAL A 94 -3.80 19.11 -26.58
CA VAL A 94 -4.33 19.51 -27.90
C VAL A 94 -5.57 20.39 -27.75
N THR A 95 -6.52 19.98 -26.91
CA THR A 95 -7.85 20.61 -26.85
C THR A 95 -8.07 21.49 -25.63
N GLY A 96 -7.19 21.43 -24.62
CA GLY A 96 -7.43 22.07 -23.32
C GLY A 96 -8.62 21.49 -22.56
N SER A 97 -9.21 20.40 -23.05
CA SER A 97 -10.37 19.75 -22.45
C SER A 97 -9.97 18.74 -21.36
N PRO A 98 -10.75 18.60 -20.28
CA PRO A 98 -10.63 17.45 -19.37
C PRO A 98 -10.90 16.11 -20.04
N TRP A 99 -11.51 16.10 -21.22
CA TRP A 99 -11.84 14.91 -22.02
C TRP A 99 -10.85 14.76 -23.19
N ALA A 100 -9.66 14.27 -22.89
CA ALA A 100 -8.64 13.99 -23.91
C ALA A 100 -9.07 12.83 -24.82
N ARG A 101 -8.76 12.94 -26.12
CA ARG A 101 -9.01 11.87 -27.09
C ARG A 101 -8.01 10.74 -26.92
N LYS A 102 -8.31 9.56 -27.48
CA LYS A 102 -7.40 8.41 -27.44
C LYS A 102 -6.06 8.78 -28.10
N GLY A 103 -4.97 8.59 -27.36
CA GLY A 103 -3.61 8.92 -27.81
C GLY A 103 -3.13 10.32 -27.42
N GLU A 104 -4.01 11.18 -26.90
CA GLU A 104 -3.61 12.50 -26.41
C GLU A 104 -2.99 12.41 -25.01
N THR A 105 -1.97 13.24 -24.78
CA THR A 105 -1.37 13.45 -23.46
C THR A 105 -2.12 14.54 -22.69
N LYS A 106 -1.96 14.53 -21.37
CA LYS A 106 -2.52 15.53 -20.46
C LYS A 106 -1.44 16.15 -19.60
N HIS A 107 -1.47 17.49 -19.49
CA HIS A 107 -0.70 18.23 -18.49
C HIS A 107 -1.57 18.62 -17.29
N VAL A 108 -0.88 18.97 -16.20
CA VAL A 108 -1.51 19.41 -14.95
C VAL A 108 -1.81 20.89 -15.05
N VAL A 109 -3.06 21.27 -14.77
CA VAL A 109 -3.49 22.66 -14.62
C VAL A 109 -3.47 23.02 -13.14
N ASN A 110 -3.16 24.26 -12.79
CA ASN A 110 -3.17 24.73 -11.40
C ASN A 110 -4.60 25.00 -10.86
N THR A 111 -5.57 24.20 -11.28
CA THR A 111 -6.96 24.27 -10.82
C THR A 111 -7.24 23.09 -9.90
N PRO A 112 -7.55 23.32 -8.61
CA PRO A 112 -7.91 22.26 -7.68
C PRO A 112 -9.21 21.55 -8.10
N LEU A 113 -9.27 20.25 -7.82
CA LEU A 113 -10.51 19.48 -7.97
C LEU A 113 -11.39 19.62 -6.74
N VAL A 114 -12.70 19.66 -6.95
CA VAL A 114 -13.71 19.54 -5.89
C VAL A 114 -14.10 18.08 -5.75
N TYR A 115 -13.99 17.54 -4.53
CA TYR A 115 -14.35 16.16 -4.24
C TYR A 115 -15.76 16.06 -3.68
N THR A 116 -16.50 15.03 -4.08
CA THR A 116 -17.78 14.70 -3.44
C THR A 116 -17.55 13.95 -2.14
N HIS A 117 -18.14 14.42 -1.04
CA HIS A 117 -17.96 13.88 0.31
C HIS A 117 -19.14 13.05 0.84
N THR A 118 -20.19 12.84 0.04
CA THR A 118 -21.44 12.18 0.46
C THR A 118 -21.24 10.73 0.91
N LYS A 119 -20.42 9.95 0.19
CA LYS A 119 -20.13 8.55 0.52
C LYS A 119 -18.79 8.37 1.23
N ASN A 120 -17.80 9.16 0.83
CA ASN A 120 -16.46 9.14 1.42
C ASN A 120 -16.14 10.54 1.95
N PRO A 121 -16.45 10.83 3.23
CA PRO A 121 -16.20 12.15 3.81
C PRO A 121 -14.73 12.54 3.81
N LYS A 122 -13.82 11.57 3.82
CA LYS A 122 -12.36 11.79 3.79
C LYS A 122 -11.77 11.83 2.37
N ALA A 123 -12.60 11.87 1.33
CA ALA A 123 -12.13 11.94 -0.05
C ALA A 123 -11.27 13.19 -0.28
N GLY A 124 -10.14 13.03 -0.95
CA GLY A 124 -9.23 14.14 -1.24
C GLY A 124 -8.07 13.70 -2.14
N PRO A 125 -7.05 14.54 -2.34
CA PRO A 125 -5.84 14.15 -3.03
C PRO A 125 -4.92 13.33 -2.12
N TYR A 126 -3.92 12.68 -2.72
CA TYR A 126 -2.84 11.94 -2.06
C TYR A 126 -3.35 10.95 -1.01
N TRP A 127 -4.21 10.02 -1.45
CA TRP A 127 -4.97 9.10 -0.59
C TRP A 127 -4.08 8.32 0.38
N ASP A 128 -2.91 7.91 -0.07
CA ASP A 128 -1.89 7.20 0.71
C ASP A 128 -1.31 8.07 1.82
N ARG A 129 -1.01 9.34 1.53
CA ARG A 129 -0.48 10.30 2.50
C ARG A 129 -1.54 10.68 3.53
N ALA A 130 -2.77 10.95 3.07
CA ALA A 130 -3.91 11.25 3.95
C ALA A 130 -4.20 10.06 4.88
N LEU A 131 -4.23 8.84 4.34
CA LEU A 131 -4.38 7.62 5.13
C LEU A 131 -3.23 7.45 6.14
N SER A 132 -1.99 7.59 5.69
CA SER A 132 -0.82 7.37 6.55
C SER A 132 -0.78 8.37 7.69
N ALA A 133 -1.10 9.64 7.42
CA ALA A 133 -1.19 10.68 8.44
C ALA A 133 -2.32 10.40 9.45
N ALA A 134 -3.49 9.99 8.98
CA ALA A 134 -4.67 9.84 9.83
C ALA A 134 -4.73 8.49 10.57
N GLU A 135 -4.26 7.40 9.96
CA GLU A 135 -4.47 6.03 10.45
C GLU A 135 -3.17 5.21 10.55
N GLY A 136 -2.00 5.79 10.27
CA GLY A 136 -0.70 5.13 10.39
C GLY A 136 -0.48 4.42 11.73
N PRO A 137 -0.70 5.10 12.88
CA PRO A 137 -0.58 4.46 14.20
C PRO A 137 -1.53 3.27 14.39
N ALA A 138 -2.77 3.39 13.89
CA ALA A 138 -3.76 2.32 13.98
C ALA A 138 -3.37 1.10 13.12
N MET A 139 -2.87 1.34 11.89
CA MET A 139 -2.37 0.27 11.02
C MET A 139 -1.14 -0.43 11.61
N ALA A 140 -0.24 0.31 12.26
CA ALA A 140 0.90 -0.27 12.97
C ALA A 140 0.46 -1.14 14.15
N ALA A 141 -0.52 -0.68 14.93
CA ALA A 141 -1.09 -1.45 16.03
C ALA A 141 -1.78 -2.74 15.56
N ASP A 142 -2.48 -2.69 14.42
CA ASP A 142 -3.07 -3.89 13.80
C ASP A 142 -2.00 -4.94 13.44
N VAL A 143 -0.90 -4.51 12.81
CA VAL A 143 0.20 -5.39 12.44
C VAL A 143 0.86 -5.98 13.69
N GLN A 144 1.10 -5.15 14.71
CA GLN A 144 1.68 -5.62 15.96
C GLN A 144 0.80 -6.67 16.66
N ARG A 145 -0.52 -6.48 16.67
CA ARG A 145 -1.47 -7.48 17.19
C ARG A 145 -1.45 -8.78 16.38
N TYR A 146 -1.37 -8.67 15.06
CA TYR A 146 -1.28 -9.83 14.18
C TYR A 146 0.00 -10.64 14.42
N ILE A 147 1.15 -9.97 14.57
CA ILE A 147 2.43 -10.60 14.90
C ILE A 147 2.34 -11.35 16.23
N ARG A 148 1.86 -10.69 17.30
CA ARG A 148 1.74 -11.31 18.63
C ARG A 148 0.84 -12.56 18.64
N ARG A 149 -0.20 -12.57 17.81
CA ARG A 149 -1.08 -13.74 17.65
C ARG A 149 -0.40 -14.92 16.97
N LYS A 150 0.62 -14.68 16.14
CA LYS A 150 1.39 -15.72 15.45
C LYS A 150 2.58 -16.25 16.25
N GLU A 151 2.99 -15.54 17.30
CA GLU A 151 4.08 -15.94 18.18
C GLU A 151 3.63 -16.84 19.36
N LYS A 152 2.30 -16.97 19.56
CA LYS A 152 1.71 -17.98 20.43
C LYS A 152 1.55 -19.30 19.69
#